data_AF-A0A6L9QAT7-F1
#
_entry.id   AF-A0A6L9QAT7-F1
#
_cell.length_a   1.000
_cell.length_b   1.000
_cell.length_c   1.000
_cell.angle_alpha   90.00
_cell.angle_beta   90.00
_cell.angle_gamma   90.00
#
_symmetry.space_group_name_H-M   'P 1'
#
loop_
_entity.id
_entity.type
_entity.pdbx_description
1 polymer ?
#
loop_
_entity_poly.entity_id
_entity_poly.type
_entity_poly.pdbx_seq_one_letter_code
_entity_poly.pdbx_strand_id
1 'polypeptide(L)'
;MTRRQEQDTAAAVARLEAEYPGWVIQYFVEAELPWEARRMPFQLPASGGFTWMNAPTPERLGELIGGALQVEAQILAEEAALSRLRALRERFLAAGFTAELDAGELTVIAPVGDGPRLSDAVTCRPHLDDDGHLWFFNWRGKPIVEADNVTDAVVAIGGELRRVRRDA
;
A
#
# COMPACT_ATOMS: atom_id res chain seq x y z
N MET A 1 -41.24 -15.75 4.17
CA MET A 1 -40.69 -14.82 3.15
C MET A 1 -41.70 -14.73 2.01
N THR A 2 -41.86 -13.58 1.36
CA THR A 2 -42.73 -13.50 0.16
C THR A 2 -41.91 -13.84 -1.09
N ARG A 3 -42.56 -14.35 -2.15
CA ARG A 3 -41.91 -14.69 -3.42
C ARG A 3 -41.10 -13.53 -4.02
N ARG A 4 -41.58 -12.30 -3.83
CA ARG A 4 -40.89 -11.07 -4.24
C ARG A 4 -39.60 -10.86 -3.45
N GLN A 5 -39.67 -11.00 -2.13
CA GLN A 5 -38.50 -10.87 -1.26
C GLN A 5 -37.44 -11.94 -1.58
N GLU A 6 -37.85 -13.17 -1.90
CA GLU A 6 -36.91 -14.23 -2.33
C GLU A 6 -36.19 -13.86 -3.65
N GLN A 7 -36.93 -13.29 -4.61
CA GLN A 7 -36.36 -12.82 -5.88
C GLN A 7 -35.40 -11.65 -5.66
N ASP A 8 -35.79 -10.67 -4.84
CA ASP A 8 -34.96 -9.50 -4.52
C ASP A 8 -33.67 -9.92 -3.80
N THR A 9 -33.75 -10.88 -2.86
CA THR A 9 -32.59 -11.46 -2.18
C THR A 9 -31.68 -12.20 -3.16
N ALA A 10 -32.22 -13.06 -4.01
CA ALA A 10 -31.43 -13.80 -4.99
C ALA A 10 -30.70 -12.87 -5.98
N ALA A 11 -31.36 -11.80 -6.41
CA ALA A 11 -30.74 -10.79 -7.27
C ALA A 11 -29.61 -10.04 -6.57
N ALA A 12 -29.77 -9.70 -5.29
CA ALA A 12 -28.73 -9.04 -4.50
C ALA A 12 -27.53 -9.95 -4.21
N VAL A 13 -27.75 -11.24 -3.94
CA VAL A 13 -26.66 -12.24 -3.84
C VAL A 13 -25.87 -12.29 -5.15
N ALA A 14 -26.55 -12.50 -6.28
CA ALA A 14 -25.89 -12.59 -7.59
C ALA A 14 -25.10 -11.32 -7.96
N ARG A 15 -25.61 -10.15 -7.58
CA ARG A 15 -24.92 -8.86 -7.77
C ARG A 15 -23.62 -8.80 -6.96
N LEU A 16 -23.67 -9.10 -5.67
CA LEU A 16 -22.50 -9.05 -4.79
C LEU A 16 -21.45 -10.08 -5.20
N GLU A 17 -21.84 -11.29 -5.61
CA GLU A 17 -20.89 -12.31 -6.08
C GLU A 17 -20.20 -11.90 -7.40
N ALA A 18 -20.91 -11.20 -8.28
CA ALA A 18 -20.31 -10.67 -9.51
C ALA A 18 -19.36 -9.49 -9.24
N GLU A 19 -19.68 -8.65 -8.25
CA GLU A 19 -18.86 -7.49 -7.87
C GLU A 19 -17.61 -7.89 -7.07
N TYR A 20 -17.72 -8.92 -6.23
CA TYR A 20 -16.68 -9.36 -5.31
C TYR A 20 -16.26 -10.81 -5.57
N PRO A 21 -15.55 -11.09 -6.68
CA PRO A 21 -15.07 -12.43 -6.97
C PRO A 21 -14.18 -12.96 -5.83
N GLY A 22 -14.36 -14.23 -5.49
CA GLY A 22 -13.68 -14.88 -4.36
C GLY A 22 -14.41 -14.74 -3.02
N TRP A 23 -15.52 -14.01 -2.98
CA TRP A 23 -16.46 -14.01 -1.86
C TRP A 23 -17.69 -14.85 -2.19
N VAL A 24 -18.07 -15.70 -1.25
CA VAL A 24 -19.34 -16.42 -1.24
C VAL A 24 -20.32 -15.64 -0.39
N ILE A 25 -21.50 -15.33 -0.94
CA ILE A 25 -22.50 -14.48 -0.31
C ILE A 25 -23.73 -15.31 0.04
N GLN A 26 -24.22 -15.18 1.26
CA GLN A 26 -25.39 -15.94 1.75
C GLN A 26 -26.37 -15.04 2.50
N TYR A 27 -27.64 -15.43 2.48
CA TYR A 27 -28.71 -14.77 3.22
C TYR A 27 -29.39 -15.73 4.20
N PHE A 28 -29.50 -15.33 5.46
CA PHE A 28 -30.11 -16.11 6.54
C PHE A 28 -31.32 -15.39 7.11
N VAL A 29 -32.52 -15.88 6.80
CA VAL A 29 -33.81 -15.24 7.13
C VAL A 29 -33.98 -14.92 8.63
N GLU A 30 -33.42 -15.74 9.52
CA GLU A 30 -33.63 -15.67 10.97
C GLU A 30 -32.47 -15.02 11.74
N ALA A 31 -31.43 -14.56 11.05
CA ALA A 31 -30.28 -13.94 11.69
C ALA A 31 -30.45 -12.42 11.86
N GLU A 32 -29.90 -11.88 12.95
CA GLU A 32 -29.86 -10.43 13.23
C GLU A 32 -29.08 -9.66 12.15
N LEU A 33 -28.03 -10.29 11.62
CA LEU A 33 -27.23 -9.81 10.50
C LEU A 33 -27.34 -10.85 9.37
N PRO A 34 -28.43 -10.79 8.58
CA PRO A 34 -28.81 -11.89 7.70
C PRO A 34 -27.93 -12.00 6.47
N TRP A 35 -27.20 -10.95 6.08
CA TRP A 35 -26.28 -11.00 4.95
C TRP A 35 -24.90 -11.40 5.43
N GLU A 36 -24.33 -12.44 4.83
CA GLU A 36 -23.02 -12.98 5.18
C GLU A 36 -22.12 -13.05 3.94
N ALA A 37 -20.85 -12.69 4.12
CA ALA A 37 -19.81 -12.89 3.12
C ALA A 37 -18.65 -13.68 3.70
N ARG A 38 -18.17 -14.70 2.97
CA ARG A 38 -16.99 -15.50 3.33
C ARG A 38 -16.04 -15.61 2.14
N ARG A 39 -14.73 -15.48 2.36
CA ARG A 39 -13.74 -15.74 1.30
C ARG A 39 -13.59 -17.23 1.03
N MET A 40 -13.62 -17.62 -0.25
CA MET A 40 -13.41 -19.01 -0.68
C MET A 40 -12.41 -19.11 -1.85
N PRO A 41 -11.42 -20.04 -1.79
CA PRO A 41 -11.08 -20.89 -0.64
C PRO A 41 -10.66 -20.05 0.57
N PHE A 42 -10.77 -20.60 1.79
CA PHE A 42 -10.31 -19.94 3.02
C PHE A 42 -8.79 -19.70 2.95
N GLN A 43 -8.41 -18.55 2.41
CA GLN A 43 -7.04 -18.08 2.33
C GLN A 43 -6.98 -16.72 3.02
N LEU A 44 -6.32 -16.69 4.17
CA LEU A 44 -5.93 -15.45 4.82
C LEU A 44 -4.90 -14.74 3.93
N PRO A 45 -5.08 -13.45 3.63
CA PRO A 45 -4.02 -12.66 3.01
C PRO A 45 -2.76 -12.71 3.88
N ALA A 46 -1.58 -12.79 3.25
CA ALA A 46 -0.30 -12.87 3.98
C ALA A 46 -0.07 -11.65 4.90
N SER A 47 -0.61 -10.50 4.50
CA SER A 47 -0.61 -9.23 5.22
C SER A 47 -1.62 -9.15 6.38
N GLY A 48 -2.42 -10.21 6.61
CA GLY A 48 -3.64 -10.13 7.39
C GLY A 48 -4.81 -9.56 6.57
N GLY A 49 -6.04 -9.81 7.01
CA GLY A 49 -7.24 -9.36 6.31
C GLY A 49 -8.52 -9.99 6.86
N PHE A 50 -9.61 -9.80 6.12
CA PHE A 50 -10.93 -10.24 6.55
C PHE A 50 -11.38 -11.47 5.76
N THR A 51 -11.79 -12.53 6.45
CA THR A 51 -12.25 -13.78 5.84
C THR A 51 -13.76 -13.99 5.98
N TRP A 52 -14.40 -13.26 6.89
CA TRP A 52 -15.82 -13.39 7.19
C TRP A 52 -16.40 -12.05 7.67
N MET A 53 -17.58 -11.70 7.16
CA MET A 53 -18.33 -10.50 7.53
C MET A 53 -19.83 -10.78 7.51
N ASN A 54 -20.59 -10.00 8.28
CA ASN A 54 -22.05 -9.99 8.23
C ASN A 54 -22.60 -8.56 8.27
N ALA A 55 -23.82 -8.39 7.77
CA ALA A 55 -24.47 -7.08 7.67
C ALA A 55 -26.00 -7.17 7.71
N PRO A 56 -26.69 -6.08 8.09
CA PRO A 56 -28.15 -6.02 8.09
C PRO A 56 -28.73 -5.94 6.67
N THR A 57 -27.98 -5.41 5.70
CA THR A 57 -28.42 -5.17 4.32
C THR A 57 -27.34 -5.57 3.32
N PRO A 58 -27.69 -5.87 2.06
CA PRO A 58 -26.69 -6.21 1.04
C PRO A 58 -25.80 -5.01 0.68
N GLU A 59 -26.33 -3.78 0.73
CA GLU A 59 -25.55 -2.56 0.51
C GLU A 59 -24.48 -2.40 1.58
N ARG A 60 -24.84 -2.61 2.85
CA ARG A 60 -23.87 -2.55 3.95
C ARG A 60 -22.84 -3.66 3.87
N LEU A 61 -23.22 -4.85 3.41
CA LEU A 61 -22.27 -5.93 3.16
C LEU A 61 -21.26 -5.53 2.08
N GLY A 62 -21.72 -4.96 0.97
CA GLY A 62 -20.86 -4.44 -0.09
C GLY A 62 -19.87 -3.39 0.41
N GLU A 63 -20.33 -2.40 1.19
CA GLU A 63 -19.47 -1.39 1.81
C GLU A 63 -18.37 -2.00 2.69
N LEU A 64 -18.70 -3.02 3.49
CA LEU A 64 -17.74 -3.70 4.35
C LEU A 64 -16.70 -4.47 3.54
N ILE A 65 -17.11 -5.19 2.49
CA ILE A 65 -16.18 -5.90 1.60
C ILE A 65 -15.27 -4.90 0.87
N GLY A 66 -15.85 -3.85 0.28
CA GLY A 66 -15.08 -2.82 -0.42
C GLY A 66 -14.07 -2.12 0.49
N GLY A 67 -14.48 -1.74 1.70
CA GLY A 67 -13.58 -1.15 2.70
C GLY A 67 -12.45 -2.09 3.13
N ALA A 68 -12.75 -3.38 3.32
CA ALA A 68 -11.74 -4.38 3.63
C ALA A 68 -10.71 -4.55 2.51
N LEU A 69 -11.17 -4.64 1.26
CA LEU A 69 -10.27 -4.73 0.09
C LEU A 69 -9.38 -3.48 -0.02
N GLN A 70 -9.90 -2.30 0.29
CA GLN A 70 -9.12 -1.06 0.30
C GLN A 70 -8.05 -1.08 1.40
N VAL A 71 -8.37 -1.53 2.60
CA VAL A 71 -7.39 -1.68 3.70
C VAL A 71 -6.31 -2.69 3.32
N GLU A 72 -6.69 -3.83 2.77
CA GLU A 72 -5.73 -4.84 2.31
C GLU A 72 -4.80 -4.30 1.20
N ALA A 73 -5.36 -3.58 0.22
CA ALA A 73 -4.58 -2.93 -0.84
C ALA A 73 -3.61 -1.87 -0.28
N GLN A 74 -4.03 -1.11 0.73
CA GLN A 74 -3.17 -0.13 1.41
C GLN A 74 -1.99 -0.80 2.11
N ILE A 75 -2.22 -1.91 2.83
CA ILE A 75 -1.16 -2.66 3.51
C ILE A 75 -0.15 -3.19 2.48
N LEU A 76 -0.62 -3.75 1.37
CA LEU A 76 0.25 -4.24 0.29
C LEU A 76 1.08 -3.11 -0.34
N ALA A 77 0.48 -1.93 -0.54
CA ALA A 77 1.18 -0.76 -1.07
C ALA A 77 2.25 -0.25 -0.10
N GLU A 78 1.95 -0.20 1.20
CA GLU A 78 2.90 0.17 2.26
C GLU A 78 4.06 -0.83 2.35
N GLU A 79 3.77 -2.14 2.28
CA GLU A 79 4.80 -3.18 2.26
C GLU A 79 5.69 -3.07 1.02
N ALA A 80 5.10 -2.81 -0.15
CA ALA A 80 5.85 -2.57 -1.38
C ALA A 80 6.76 -1.34 -1.25
N ALA A 81 6.26 -0.22 -0.75
CA ALA A 81 7.03 1.00 -0.52
C ALA A 81 8.20 0.76 0.45
N LEU A 82 7.95 0.07 1.57
CA LEU A 82 8.98 -0.28 2.55
C LEU A 82 10.05 -1.19 1.93
N SER A 83 9.64 -2.16 1.10
CA SER A 83 10.56 -3.03 0.37
C SER A 83 11.48 -2.22 -0.55
N ARG A 84 10.97 -1.19 -1.23
CA ARG A 84 11.77 -0.30 -2.10
C ARG A 84 12.74 0.55 -1.30
N LEU A 85 12.32 1.08 -0.14
CA LEU A 85 13.22 1.81 0.77
C LEU A 85 14.32 0.91 1.32
N ARG A 86 14.03 -0.36 1.64
CA ARG A 86 15.05 -1.34 2.05
C ARG A 86 16.05 -1.60 0.92
N ALA A 87 15.58 -1.79 -0.31
CA ALA A 87 16.45 -1.96 -1.47
C ALA A 87 17.35 -0.74 -1.69
N LEU A 88 16.79 0.47 -1.59
CA LEU A 88 17.53 1.73 -1.70
C LEU A 88 18.57 1.88 -0.58
N ARG A 89 18.22 1.55 0.66
CA ARG A 89 19.14 1.53 1.80
C ARG A 89 20.35 0.65 1.52
N GLU A 90 20.15 -0.59 1.10
CA GLU A 90 21.25 -1.52 0.81
C GLU A 90 22.18 -0.98 -0.29
N ARG A 91 21.62 -0.29 -1.30
CA ARG A 91 22.43 0.35 -2.34
C ARG A 91 23.24 1.54 -1.83
N PHE A 92 22.68 2.36 -0.94
CA PHE A 92 23.44 3.44 -0.30
C PHE A 92 24.56 2.93 0.60
N LEU A 93 24.30 1.89 1.39
CA LEU A 93 25.31 1.24 2.23
C LEU A 93 26.46 0.70 1.36
N ALA A 94 26.14 0.02 0.26
CA ALA A 94 27.13 -0.46 -0.70
C ALA A 94 27.93 0.68 -1.37
N ALA A 95 27.32 1.86 -1.54
CA ALA A 95 27.96 3.06 -2.07
C ALA A 95 28.75 3.88 -1.01
N GLY A 96 28.85 3.38 0.23
CA GLY A 96 29.62 3.98 1.31
C GLY A 96 28.90 5.11 2.06
N PHE A 97 27.60 5.28 1.87
CA PHE A 97 26.79 6.22 2.66
C PHE A 97 26.36 5.57 3.98
N THR A 98 26.00 6.40 4.97
CA THR A 98 25.19 5.93 6.10
C THR A 98 23.73 5.99 5.68
N ALA A 99 22.96 4.93 5.94
CA ALA A 99 21.56 4.85 5.56
C ALA A 99 20.74 4.13 6.65
N GLU A 100 19.85 4.89 7.28
CA GLU A 100 19.03 4.46 8.42
C GLU A 100 17.55 4.52 8.03
N LEU A 101 16.85 3.39 8.17
CA LEU A 101 15.43 3.28 7.83
C LEU A 101 14.63 3.17 9.13
N ASP A 102 13.74 4.12 9.37
CA ASP A 102 12.84 4.14 10.52
C ASP A 102 11.44 4.58 10.08
N ALA A 103 10.40 3.91 10.60
CA ALA A 103 8.99 4.22 10.36
C ALA A 103 8.58 4.53 8.90
N GLY A 104 9.23 3.94 7.89
CA GLY A 104 8.94 4.18 6.47
C GLY A 104 9.65 5.40 5.86
N GLU A 105 10.64 5.96 6.55
CA GLU A 105 11.51 7.02 6.08
C GLU A 105 12.98 6.56 6.11
N LEU A 106 13.69 6.80 5.00
CA LEU A 106 15.10 6.49 4.87
C LEU A 106 15.92 7.78 5.01
N THR A 107 16.63 7.92 6.12
CA THR A 107 17.64 8.97 6.28
C THR A 107 18.97 8.52 5.66
N VAL A 108 19.44 9.27 4.67
CA VAL A 108 20.70 9.03 3.97
C VAL A 108 21.69 10.13 4.34
N ILE A 109 22.90 9.76 4.73
CA ILE A 109 23.95 10.70 5.12
C ILE A 109 25.19 10.45 4.29
N ALA A 110 25.72 11.53 3.70
CA ALA A 110 26.94 11.48 2.90
C ALA A 110 28.12 10.92 3.71
N PRO A 111 29.03 10.17 3.07
CA PRO A 111 30.28 9.75 3.70
C PRO A 111 31.08 10.95 4.20
N VAL A 112 31.84 10.75 5.26
CA VAL A 112 32.70 11.78 5.84
C VAL A 112 33.78 12.16 4.81
N GLY A 113 33.83 13.44 4.47
CA GLY A 113 34.93 14.08 3.74
C GLY A 113 35.25 15.43 4.38
N ASP A 114 36.18 16.19 3.80
CA ASP A 114 36.57 17.52 4.29
C ASP A 114 35.47 18.58 4.01
N GLY A 115 34.30 18.46 4.64
CA GLY A 115 33.16 19.36 4.47
C GLY A 115 31.96 19.01 5.37
N PRO A 116 30.91 19.85 5.38
CA PRO A 116 29.71 19.61 6.19
C PRO A 116 29.04 18.30 5.79
N ARG A 117 28.62 17.52 6.80
CA ARG A 117 27.95 16.25 6.60
C ARG A 117 26.49 16.51 6.22
N LEU A 118 26.18 16.27 4.96
CA LEU A 118 24.85 16.49 4.41
C LEU A 118 24.00 15.23 4.54
N SER A 119 22.74 15.42 4.87
CA SER A 119 21.75 14.36 5.02
C SER A 119 20.47 14.72 4.27
N ASP A 120 19.74 13.71 3.83
CA ASP A 120 18.41 13.85 3.26
C ASP A 120 17.50 12.73 3.79
N ALA A 121 16.21 13.03 3.94
CA ALA A 121 15.18 12.09 4.29
C ALA A 121 14.42 11.69 3.02
N VAL A 122 14.30 10.39 2.78
CA VAL A 122 13.70 9.83 1.57
C VAL A 122 12.51 8.97 1.94
N THR A 123 11.36 9.27 1.35
CA THR A 123 10.14 8.46 1.49
C THR A 123 9.82 7.77 0.17
N CYS A 124 9.05 6.68 0.24
CA CYS A 124 8.51 6.00 -0.92
C CYS A 124 6.98 5.97 -0.81
N ARG A 125 6.29 6.46 -1.83
CA ARG A 125 4.82 6.56 -1.83
C ARG A 125 4.28 6.64 -3.26
N PRO A 126 2.96 6.44 -3.47
CA PRO A 126 2.34 6.66 -4.77
C PRO A 126 2.53 8.09 -5.28
N HIS A 127 2.79 8.22 -6.58
CA HIS A 127 2.81 9.49 -7.30
C HIS A 127 1.46 9.70 -7.99
N LEU A 128 0.73 10.74 -7.56
CA LEU A 128 -0.66 10.96 -7.99
C LEU A 128 -0.79 11.26 -9.49
N ASP A 129 0.24 11.87 -10.09
CA ASP A 129 0.24 12.20 -11.52
C ASP A 129 0.82 11.09 -12.40
N ASP A 130 1.11 9.92 -11.82
CA ASP A 130 1.70 8.77 -12.52
C ASP A 130 0.95 7.48 -12.14
N ASP A 131 -0.38 7.48 -12.31
CA ASP A 131 -1.27 6.32 -12.10
C ASP A 131 -1.08 5.56 -10.77
N GLY A 132 -0.56 6.23 -9.74
CA GLY A 132 -0.27 5.63 -8.43
C GLY A 132 1.01 4.78 -8.38
N HIS A 133 1.86 4.81 -9.42
CA HIS A 133 3.19 4.21 -9.39
C HIS A 133 3.99 4.74 -8.19
N LEU A 134 4.80 3.87 -7.58
CA LEU A 134 5.61 4.24 -6.43
C LEU A 134 6.82 5.05 -6.88
N TRP A 135 7.09 6.15 -6.18
CA TRP A 135 8.25 7.01 -6.41
C TRP A 135 9.02 7.25 -5.13
N PHE A 136 10.30 7.58 -5.26
CA PHE A 136 11.08 8.16 -4.18
C PHE A 136 10.88 9.67 -4.13
N PHE A 137 10.72 10.20 -2.92
CA PHE A 137 10.57 11.63 -2.66
C PHE A 137 11.58 12.08 -1.62
N ASN A 138 12.10 13.29 -1.77
CA ASN A 138 12.93 13.90 -0.73
C ASN A 138 12.07 14.48 0.42
N TRP A 139 12.74 15.04 1.43
CA TRP A 139 12.08 15.64 2.60
C TRP A 139 11.08 16.75 2.28
N ARG A 140 11.21 17.39 1.11
CA ARG A 140 10.30 18.46 0.64
C ARG A 140 9.08 17.91 -0.10
N GLY A 141 8.97 16.59 -0.23
CA GLY A 141 7.92 15.94 -1.02
C GLY A 141 8.10 16.10 -2.53
N LYS A 142 9.30 16.49 -3.02
CA LYS A 142 9.59 16.56 -4.45
C LYS A 142 9.88 15.14 -4.97
N PRO A 143 9.24 14.69 -6.07
CA PRO A 143 9.57 13.41 -6.70
C PRO A 143 11.00 13.43 -7.23
N ILE A 144 11.70 12.32 -7.03
CA ILE A 144 13.09 12.11 -7.46
C ILE A 144 13.12 11.21 -8.69
N VAL A 145 12.62 9.98 -8.52
CA VAL A 145 12.56 8.94 -9.56
C VAL A 145 11.55 7.85 -9.15
N GLU A 146 11.01 7.14 -10.13
CA GLU A 146 10.19 5.94 -9.92
C GLU A 146 10.95 4.89 -9.08
N ALA A 147 10.25 4.24 -8.15
CA ALA A 147 10.84 3.47 -7.06
C ALA A 147 11.48 2.14 -7.49
N ASP A 148 11.15 1.62 -8.67
CA ASP A 148 11.82 0.45 -9.25
C ASP A 148 13.20 0.80 -9.85
N ASN A 149 13.47 2.10 -10.11
CA ASN A 149 14.76 2.60 -10.61
C ASN A 149 15.74 2.93 -9.48
N VAL A 150 16.00 1.96 -8.59
CA VAL A 150 16.79 2.14 -7.36
C VAL A 150 18.21 2.68 -7.63
N THR A 151 18.86 2.24 -8.71
CA THR A 151 20.22 2.70 -9.07
C THR A 151 20.23 4.18 -9.40
N ASP A 152 19.25 4.66 -10.17
CA ASP A 152 19.15 6.05 -10.58
C ASP A 152 18.83 6.94 -9.37
N ALA A 153 18.03 6.44 -8.43
CA ALA A 153 17.75 7.11 -7.16
C ALA A 153 19.05 7.39 -6.38
N VAL A 154 19.94 6.39 -6.26
CA VAL A 154 21.23 6.55 -5.57
C VAL A 154 22.11 7.59 -6.25
N VAL A 155 22.15 7.60 -7.60
CA VAL A 155 22.93 8.58 -8.36
C VAL A 155 22.39 10.00 -8.16
N ALA A 156 21.06 10.17 -8.24
CA ALA A 156 20.41 11.48 -8.09
C ALA A 156 20.62 12.05 -6.68
N ILE A 157 20.20 11.31 -5.64
CA ILE A 157 20.30 11.73 -4.23
C ILE A 157 21.77 11.87 -3.82
N GLY A 158 22.62 10.90 -4.16
CA GLY A 158 24.05 10.96 -3.85
C GLY A 158 24.75 12.14 -4.54
N GLY A 159 24.29 12.51 -5.74
CA GLY A 159 24.72 13.71 -6.45
C GLY A 159 24.32 14.99 -5.71
N GLU A 160 23.07 15.11 -5.27
CA GLU A 160 22.58 16.27 -4.52
C GLU A 160 23.34 16.45 -3.19
N LEU A 161 23.49 15.37 -2.41
CA LEU A 161 24.22 15.36 -1.15
C LEU A 161 25.72 15.70 -1.29
N ARG A 162 26.31 15.54 -2.49
CA ARG A 162 27.72 15.90 -2.75
C ARG A 162 27.87 17.27 -3.39
N ARG A 163 26.84 17.81 -4.06
CA ARG A 163 26.90 19.08 -4.80
C ARG A 163 26.89 20.31 -3.91
N VAL A 164 26.25 20.26 -2.75
CA VAL A 164 26.28 21.37 -1.77
C VAL A 164 27.71 21.62 -1.22
N ARG A 165 28.70 20.80 -1.61
CA ARG A 165 30.13 20.97 -1.36
C ARG A 165 30.85 21.98 -2.28
N ARG A 166 30.18 22.65 -3.22
CA ARG A 166 30.88 23.52 -4.21
C ARG A 166 30.79 25.04 -4.02
N ASP A 167 30.01 25.54 -3.06
CA ASP A 167 29.81 26.99 -2.87
C ASP A 167 30.26 27.50 -1.47
N ALA A 168 31.28 26.89 -0.87
CA ALA A 168 31.88 27.36 0.39
C ALA A 168 33.40 27.54 0.24
#